data_AF-A0A5C8MDT3-F1
#
_entry.id   AF-A0A5C8MDT3-F1
#
_cell.length_a   1.000
_cell.length_b   1.000
_cell.length_c   1.000
_cell.angle_alpha   90.00
_cell.angle_beta   90.00
_cell.angle_gamma   90.00
#
_symmetry.space_group_name_H-M   'P 1'
#
loop_
_entity.id
_entity.type
_entity.pdbx_description
1 polymer ?
#
loop_
_entity_poly.entity_id
_entity_poly.type
_entity_poly.pdbx_seq_one_letter_code
_entity_poly.pdbx_strand_id
1 'polypeptide(L)' 'NSSRFSEWNSKQIAEQLDIVYEEQRGSVLLLIVRGEKQEIISYIKPFQPLIFDILPLTLEEIFIYEMGDVGYAIENIIV' A
#
# COMPACT_ATOMS: atom_id res chain seq x y z
N ASN A 1 -31.46 1.56 2.25
CA ASN A 1 -30.94 2.88 2.66
C ASN A 1 -30.16 2.68 3.95
N SER A 2 -28.91 3.18 4.00
CA SER A 2 -27.96 3.08 5.13
C SER A 2 -27.29 1.73 5.41
N SER A 3 -26.19 1.48 4.70
CA SER A 3 -24.99 0.87 5.29
C SER A 3 -23.80 1.72 4.88
N ARG A 4 -23.64 2.86 5.55
CA ARG A 4 -22.47 3.73 5.44
C ARG A 4 -21.32 2.94 6.04
N PHE A 5 -20.59 2.22 5.18
CA PHE A 5 -19.31 1.62 5.55
C PHE A 5 -18.51 2.68 6.29
N SER A 6 -17.93 2.33 7.44
CA SER A 6 -17.06 3.23 8.17
C SER A 6 -15.93 3.66 7.23
N GLU A 7 -15.99 4.89 6.72
CA GLU A 7 -14.91 5.49 5.93
C GLU A 7 -13.72 5.64 6.87
N TRP A 8 -12.80 4.68 6.81
CA TRP A 8 -11.47 4.94 7.34
C TRP A 8 -10.77 5.83 6.35
N ASN A 9 -10.10 6.85 6.87
CA ASN A 9 -9.37 7.77 6.03
C ASN A 9 -8.06 7.09 5.64
N SER A 10 -7.89 6.75 4.36
CA SER A 10 -6.65 6.18 3.80
C SER A 10 -5.42 6.95 4.24
N LYS A 11 -5.56 8.27 4.34
CA LYS A 11 -4.52 9.18 4.83
C LYS A 11 -4.02 8.86 6.25
N GLN A 12 -4.92 8.43 7.15
CA GLN A 12 -4.53 8.11 8.54
C GLN A 12 -3.72 6.82 8.64
N ILE A 13 -3.95 5.86 7.74
CA ILE A 13 -3.16 4.63 7.66
C ILE A 13 -1.78 4.93 7.05
N ALA A 14 -1.71 5.86 6.11
CA ALA A 14 -0.46 6.21 5.43
C ALA A 14 0.53 7.00 6.30
N GLU A 15 0.05 7.75 7.30
CA GLU A 15 0.84 8.73 8.06
C GLU A 15 2.03 8.19 8.87
N GLN A 16 2.09 6.90 9.17
CA GLN A 16 3.15 6.29 9.99
C GLN A 16 3.95 5.21 9.25
N LEU A 17 3.71 5.05 7.95
CA LEU A 17 4.37 4.04 7.12
C LEU A 17 5.38 4.73 6.19
N ASP A 18 6.55 4.11 5.99
CA ASP A 18 7.48 4.53 4.93
C ASP A 18 6.95 4.01 3.58
N ILE A 19 6.09 4.81 2.94
CA ILE A 19 5.38 4.42 1.72
C ILE A 19 6.22 4.79 0.50
N VAL A 20 6.52 3.78 -0.31
CA VAL A 20 7.19 3.91 -1.61
C VAL A 20 6.17 4.10 -2.74
N TYR A 21 4.99 3.51 -2.59
CA TYR A 21 3.89 3.63 -3.55
C TYR A 21 2.53 3.55 -2.86
N GLU A 22 1.61 4.41 -3.27
CA GLU A 22 0.22 4.43 -2.81
C GLU A 22 -0.72 4.52 -4.01
N GLU A 23 -1.73 3.66 -4.01
CA GLU A 23 -2.85 3.77 -4.95
C GLU A 23 -4.17 3.48 -4.24
N GLN A 24 -5.17 4.34 -4.48
CA GLN A 24 -6.53 4.14 -3.98
C GLN A 24 -7.48 3.82 -5.14
N ARG A 25 -8.13 2.64 -5.06
CA ARG A 25 -9.17 2.20 -6.01
C ARG A 25 -10.49 2.01 -5.25
N GLY A 26 -11.30 3.06 -5.20
CA GLY A 26 -12.53 3.07 -4.41
C GLY A 26 -12.22 2.93 -2.91
N SER A 27 -12.70 1.85 -2.29
CA SER A 27 -12.44 1.53 -0.87
C SER A 27 -11.23 0.60 -0.65
N VAL A 28 -10.48 0.27 -1.71
CA VAL A 28 -9.27 -0.55 -1.63
C VAL A 28 -8.06 0.37 -1.64
N LEU A 29 -7.20 0.23 -0.64
CA LEU A 29 -5.92 0.92 -0.53
C LEU A 29 -4.80 -0.08 -0.81
N LEU A 30 -3.99 0.19 -1.84
CA LEU A 30 -2.81 -0.59 -2.20
C LEU A 30 -1.57 0.20 -1.81
N LEU A 31 -0.70 -0.41 -1.00
CA LEU A 31 0.52 0.22 -0.48
C LEU A 31 1.72 -0.66 -0.78
N ILE A 32 2.82 -0.04 -1.19
CA ILE A 32 4.17 -0.62 -1.10
C ILE A 32 4.89 0.13 0.00
N VAL A 33 5.23 -0.61 1.05
CA VAL A 33 5.75 -0.06 2.30
C VAL A 33 7.13 -0.63 2.55
N ARG A 34 8.10 0.24 2.78
CA ARG A 34 9.43 -0.14 3.22
C ARG A 34 9.41 -0.36 4.73
N GLY A 35 10.00 -1.47 5.18
CA GLY A 35 10.13 -1.76 6.60
C GLY A 35 9.92 -3.23 6.94
N GLU A 36 9.92 -3.54 8.23
CA GLU A 36 9.77 -4.89 8.73
C GLU A 36 8.30 -5.34 8.66
N LYS A 37 8.07 -6.49 8.01
CA LYS A 37 6.72 -7.03 7.77
C LYS A 37 5.87 -7.11 9.04
N GLN A 38 6.44 -7.54 10.16
CA GLN A 38 5.71 -7.70 11.43
C GLN A 38 5.29 -6.36 12.04
N GLU A 39 6.08 -5.30 11.85
CA GLU A 39 5.77 -3.96 12.33
C GLU A 39 4.60 -3.38 11.54
N ILE A 40 4.65 -3.52 10.21
CA ILE A 40 3.58 -3.09 9.30
C ILE A 40 2.27 -3.82 9.60
N ILE A 41 2.30 -5.15 9.79
CA ILE A 41 1.11 -5.94 10.17
C ILE A 41 0.54 -5.44 11.50
N SER A 42 1.40 -5.27 12.50
CA SER A 42 1.02 -4.82 13.84
C SER A 42 0.39 -3.42 13.83
N TYR A 43 0.86 -2.55 12.93
CA TYR A 43 0.33 -1.21 12.73
C TYR A 43 -1.03 -1.21 12.01
N ILE A 44 -1.24 -2.05 10.99
CA ILE A 44 -2.48 -2.07 10.19
C ILE A 44 -3.62 -2.82 10.90
N LYS A 45 -3.31 -3.87 11.67
CA LYS A 45 -4.31 -4.74 12.31
C LYS A 45 -5.36 -4.00 13.17
N PRO A 46 -5.02 -2.97 13.96
CA PRO A 46 -5.99 -2.19 14.75
C PRO A 46 -7.06 -1.46 13.94
N PHE A 47 -6.79 -1.18 12.66
CA PHE A 47 -7.79 -0.57 11.78
C PHE A 47 -8.90 -1.57 11.41
N GLN A 48 -8.71 -2.88 11.64
CA GLN A 48 -9.67 -3.96 11.39
C GLN A 48 -10.17 -4.12 9.94
N PRO A 49 -9.29 -4.05 8.92
CA PRO A 49 -9.66 -4.19 7.50
C PRO A 49 -10.55 -5.40 7.23
N LEU A 50 -11.60 -5.19 6.44
CA LEU A 50 -12.45 -6.28 5.96
C LEU A 50 -11.63 -7.29 5.14
N ILE A 51 -10.65 -6.80 4.38
CA ILE A 51 -9.69 -7.59 3.61
C ILE A 51 -8.31 -7.00 3.87
N PHE A 52 -7.37 -7.85 4.30
CA PHE A 52 -5.96 -7.49 4.45
C PHE A 52 -5.10 -8.64 3.97
N ASP A 53 -4.28 -8.35 2.96
CA ASP A 53 -3.38 -9.32 2.36
C ASP A 53 -2.00 -8.69 2.15
N ILE A 54 -0.97 -9.53 2.19
CA ILE A 54 0.42 -9.13 1.97
C ILE A 54 1.00 -10.05 0.91
N LEU A 55 1.20 -9.47 -0.27
CA LEU A 55 1.83 -10.16 -1.38
C LEU A 55 3.35 -9.96 -1.32
N PRO A 56 4.15 -11.03 -1.46
CA PRO A 56 5.58 -10.88 -1.63
C PRO A 56 5.84 -10.20 -2.98
N LEU A 57 6.62 -9.12 -2.98
CA LEU A 57 7.15 -8.54 -4.21
C LEU A 57 8.35 -9.34 -4.67
N THR A 58 8.48 -9.48 -5.99
CA THR A 58 9.69 -10.01 -6.62
C THR A 58 10.85 -9.02 -6.47
N LEU A 59 12.08 -9.49 -6.61
CA LEU A 59 13.24 -8.60 -6.59
C LEU A 59 13.17 -7.55 -7.70
N GLU A 60 12.68 -7.92 -8.89
CA GLU A 60 12.49 -7.00 -10.00
C GLU A 60 11.52 -5.87 -9.62
N GLU A 61 10.34 -6.20 -9.07
CA GLU A 61 9.38 -5.20 -8.59
C GLU A 61 9.99 -4.31 -7.49
N ILE A 62 10.73 -4.88 -6.54
CA ILE A 62 11.43 -4.10 -5.51
C ILE A 62 12.40 -3.11 -6.16
N PHE A 63 13.23 -3.57 -7.11
CA PHE A 63 14.14 -2.68 -7.84
C PHE A 63 13.39 -1.58 -8.60
N ILE A 64 12.26 -1.91 -9.23
CA ILE A 64 11.43 -0.94 -9.95
C ILE A 64 10.92 0.16 -9.02
N TYR A 65 10.38 -0.21 -7.86
CA TYR A 65 9.79 0.78 -6.94
C TYR A 65 10.86 1.56 -6.16
N GLU A 66 12.01 0.95 -5.87
CA GLU A 66 13.14 1.61 -5.19
C GLU A 66 13.96 2.51 -6.15
N MET A 67 14.21 2.06 -7.38
CA MET A 67 15.03 2.77 -8.37
C MET A 67 14.21 3.65 -9.32
N GLY A 68 12.90 3.41 -9.46
CA GLY A 68 11.99 4.24 -10.24
C GLY A 68 11.90 5.67 -9.71
N ASP A 69 12.08 5.86 -8.40
CA ASP A 69 12.21 7.17 -7.75
C ASP A 69 13.54 7.89 -8.08
N VAL A 70 14.53 7.14 -8.61
CA VAL A 70 15.84 7.66 -9.06
C VAL A 70 15.83 8.08 -10.55
N GLY A 71 14.66 8.10 -11.19
CA GLY A 71 14.49 8.67 -12.54
C GLY A 71 14.51 7.67 -13.71
N TYR A 72 14.43 6.37 -13.44
CA TYR A 72 14.03 5.38 -14.45
C TYR A 72 12.53 5.12 -14.30
N ALA A 73 11.72 6.09 -14.70
CA ALA A 73 10.27 5.94 -14.73
C ALA A 73 9.92 4.74 -15.62
N ILE A 74 9.25 3.75 -15.05
CA ILE A 74 8.52 2.76 -15.84
C ILE A 74 7.35 3.50 -16.46
N GLU A 75 7.57 3.98 -17.68
CA GLU A 75 6.49 4.33 -18.58
C GLU A 75 5.77 3.04 -18.97
N ASN A 76 4.59 2.83 -18.40
CA ASN A 76 3.50 2.04 -18.96
C ASN A 76 3.82 0.56 -19.28
N ILE A 77 3.74 -0.32 -18.28
CA ILE A 77 3.32 -1.70 -18.56
C ILE A 77 1.80 -1.73 -18.52
N ILE A 78 1.19 -1.47 -19.67
CA ILE A 78 -0.19 -1.88 -19.98
C ILE A 78 -0.08 -3.26 -20.62
N VAL A 79 -0.72 -4.27 -20.04
CA VAL A 79 -1.01 -5.56 -20.70
C VAL A 79 -2.52 -5.70 -20.84
#